data_AF-A0A7C0WN08-F1
#
_entry.id   AF-A0A7C0WN08-F1
#
_cell.length_a   1.000
_cell.length_b   1.000
_cell.length_c   1.000
_cell.angle_alpha   90.00
_cell.angle_beta   90.00
_cell.angle_gamma   90.00
#
_symmetry.space_group_name_H-M   'P 1'
#
loop_
_entity.id
_entity.type
_entity.pdbx_description
1 polymer ?
#
loop_
_entity_poly.entity_id
_entity_poly.type
_entity_poly.pdbx_seq_one_letter_code
_entity_poly.pdbx_strand_id
1 'polypeptide(L)'
;MMDKDRGSGAEGALKSLSRFSAVTFATTVLRLGIRVLSNVVFTRLLGPSGRGAYGLLTTIPGLVVSLGNMGFGLGNVFLIAKRKCDLRAVTGNTLVVTSILGTVLTLAGYLLLSYGDILKGDTEIIHQFTFLVLCAIPFVLLYEFGSDLLIATKQINYVNFLGLIFSGLPVILIIIFWFYTGEALNSAMYAWA
;
A
#
# COMPACT_ATOMS: atom_id res chain seq x y z
N MET A 1 -30.62 2.07 40.57
CA MET A 1 -29.17 1.76 40.62
C MET A 1 -28.59 1.29 39.28
N MET A 2 -29.40 0.94 38.26
CA MET A 2 -28.94 0.43 36.95
C MET A 2 -28.55 1.49 35.90
N ASP A 3 -28.63 2.80 36.21
CA ASP A 3 -28.41 3.87 35.23
C ASP A 3 -26.99 4.47 35.26
N LYS A 4 -26.29 4.38 36.40
CA LYS A 4 -24.96 4.97 36.59
C LYS A 4 -23.84 4.21 35.85
N ASP A 5 -24.02 2.91 35.61
CA ASP A 5 -23.05 2.08 34.86
C ASP A 5 -23.09 2.33 33.34
N ARG A 6 -24.23 2.74 32.78
CA ARG A 6 -24.34 3.05 31.33
C ARG A 6 -23.61 4.34 30.95
N GLY A 7 -23.64 5.36 31.83
CA GLY A 7 -22.95 6.64 31.62
C GLY A 7 -21.42 6.51 31.65
N SER A 8 -20.88 5.73 32.59
CA SER A 8 -19.43 5.51 32.72
C SER A 8 -18.87 4.69 31.55
N GLY A 9 -19.62 3.69 31.06
CA GLY A 9 -19.24 2.92 29.88
C GLY A 9 -19.24 3.75 28.58
N ALA A 10 -20.21 4.65 28.42
CA ALA A 10 -20.29 5.54 27.26
C ALA A 10 -19.16 6.58 27.24
N GLU A 11 -18.86 7.22 28.37
CA GLU A 11 -17.72 8.15 28.47
C GLU A 11 -16.37 7.46 28.25
N GLY A 12 -16.18 6.26 28.81
CA GLY A 12 -14.98 5.45 28.58
C GLY A 12 -14.81 5.05 27.12
N ALA A 13 -15.91 4.64 26.47
CA ALA A 13 -15.91 4.32 25.05
C ALA A 13 -15.58 5.54 24.18
N LEU A 14 -16.19 6.70 24.44
CA LEU A 14 -15.94 7.95 23.72
C LEU A 14 -14.49 8.43 23.88
N LYS A 15 -13.94 8.36 25.09
CA LYS A 15 -12.55 8.72 25.37
C LYS A 15 -11.56 7.78 24.70
N SER A 16 -11.87 6.49 24.61
CA SER A 16 -11.08 5.55 23.83
C SER A 16 -11.13 5.86 22.34
N LEU A 17 -12.33 6.14 21.81
CA LEU A 17 -12.56 6.44 20.39
C LEU A 17 -11.85 7.73 19.95
N SER A 18 -11.92 8.78 20.77
CA SER A 18 -11.26 10.05 20.49
C SER A 18 -9.74 9.90 20.49
N ARG A 19 -9.17 9.17 21.46
CA ARG A 19 -7.75 8.85 21.49
C ARG A 19 -7.31 8.03 20.28
N PHE A 20 -8.07 7.01 19.89
CA PHE A 20 -7.77 6.19 18.70
C PHE A 20 -7.82 6.99 17.40
N SER A 21 -8.85 7.83 17.26
CA SER A 21 -9.01 8.69 16.10
C SER A 21 -7.88 9.71 16.01
N ALA A 22 -7.51 10.33 17.13
CA ALA A 22 -6.39 11.27 17.20
C ALA A 22 -5.06 10.62 16.83
N VAL A 23 -4.78 9.41 17.32
CA VAL A 23 -3.56 8.66 16.96
C VAL A 23 -3.54 8.32 15.47
N THR A 24 -4.64 7.80 14.93
CA THR A 24 -4.73 7.43 13.51
C THR A 24 -4.62 8.64 12.60
N PHE A 25 -5.23 9.76 12.99
CA PHE A 25 -5.12 11.03 12.31
C PHE A 25 -3.68 11.54 12.31
N ALA A 26 -3.02 11.57 13.48
CA ALA A 26 -1.63 11.99 13.61
C ALA A 26 -0.69 11.11 12.75
N THR A 27 -0.86 9.78 12.77
CA THR A 27 -0.09 8.88 11.92
C THR A 27 -0.36 9.12 10.43
N THR A 28 -1.59 9.44 10.05
CA THR A 28 -1.94 9.73 8.65
C THR A 28 -1.32 11.04 8.19
N VAL A 29 -1.35 12.09 9.01
CA VAL A 29 -0.66 13.36 8.74
C VAL A 29 0.85 13.14 8.63
N LEU A 30 1.44 12.36 9.53
CA LEU A 30 2.87 12.06 9.50
C LEU A 30 3.26 11.27 8.23
N ARG A 31 2.49 10.24 7.87
CA ARG A 31 2.67 9.49 6.62
C ARG A 31 2.56 10.38 5.39
N LEU A 32 1.62 11.31 5.38
CA LEU A 32 1.47 12.28 4.30
C LEU A 32 2.71 13.17 4.20
N GLY A 33 3.21 13.70 5.32
CA GLY A 33 4.45 14.48 5.36
C GLY A 33 5.65 13.70 4.83
N ILE A 34 5.82 12.44 5.26
CA ILE A 34 6.88 11.55 4.77
C ILE A 34 6.74 11.33 3.27
N ARG A 35 5.53 11.07 2.75
CA ARG A 35 5.29 10.88 1.31
C ARG A 35 5.64 12.13 0.50
N VAL A 36 5.32 13.32 0.99
CA VAL A 36 5.68 14.59 0.34
C VAL A 36 7.20 14.75 0.31
N LEU A 37 7.89 14.53 1.43
CA LEU A 37 9.35 14.59 1.51
C LEU A 37 10.01 13.56 0.58
N SER A 38 9.48 12.33 0.55
CA SER A 38 9.90 11.28 -0.37
C SER A 38 9.81 11.80 -1.80
N ASN A 39 8.66 12.35 -2.17
CA ASN A 39 8.43 12.84 -3.53
C ASN A 39 9.46 13.92 -3.93
N VAL A 40 9.79 14.84 -3.03
CA VAL A 40 10.84 15.86 -3.23
C VAL A 40 12.21 15.22 -3.43
N VAL A 41 12.60 14.27 -2.57
CA VAL A 41 13.89 13.55 -2.65
C VAL A 41 14.01 12.82 -3.98
N PHE A 42 12.99 12.05 -4.36
CA PHE A 42 12.96 11.32 -5.63
C PHE A 42 13.05 12.29 -6.82
N THR A 43 12.36 13.43 -6.77
CA THR A 43 12.41 14.43 -7.86
C THR A 43 13.81 15.03 -8.02
N ARG A 44 14.49 15.31 -6.91
CA ARG A 44 15.85 15.87 -6.94
C ARG A 44 16.90 14.85 -7.37
N LEU A 45 16.75 13.59 -6.98
CA LEU A 45 17.70 12.53 -7.33
C LEU A 45 17.53 12.04 -8.78
N LEU A 46 16.29 11.84 -9.24
CA LEU A 46 16.01 11.30 -10.58
C LEU A 46 16.24 12.31 -11.72
N GLY A 47 16.18 13.61 -11.41
CA GLY A 47 16.19 14.66 -12.43
C GLY A 47 14.97 14.60 -13.38
N PRO A 48 14.87 15.52 -14.35
CA PRO A 48 13.71 15.61 -15.24
C PRO A 48 13.58 14.42 -16.21
N SER A 49 14.68 13.74 -16.56
CA SER A 49 14.68 12.58 -17.46
C SER A 49 14.22 11.29 -16.76
N GLY A 50 14.77 10.97 -15.58
CA GLY A 50 14.42 9.74 -14.84
C GLY A 50 13.03 9.77 -14.19
N ARG A 51 12.44 10.97 -14.04
CA ARG A 51 11.12 11.16 -13.41
C ARG A 51 9.98 10.56 -14.23
N GLY A 52 10.03 10.71 -15.56
CA GLY A 52 9.00 10.20 -16.46
C GLY A 52 8.94 8.67 -16.43
N ALA A 53 10.10 8.02 -16.56
CA ALA A 53 10.21 6.56 -16.49
C ALA A 53 9.74 6.02 -15.14
N TYR A 54 10.19 6.59 -14.02
CA TYR A 54 9.73 6.20 -12.68
C TYR A 54 8.22 6.39 -12.51
N GLY A 55 7.66 7.50 -12.99
CA GLY A 55 6.23 7.76 -12.95
C GLY A 55 5.42 6.70 -13.70
N LEU A 56 5.85 6.33 -14.91
CA LEU A 56 5.19 5.27 -15.70
C LEU A 56 5.27 3.92 -14.99
N LEU A 57 6.47 3.53 -14.55
CA LEU A 57 6.73 2.25 -13.89
C LEU A 57 5.96 2.06 -12.58
N THR A 58 5.65 3.14 -11.88
CA THR A 58 4.89 3.10 -10.62
C THR A 58 3.39 3.30 -10.82
N THR A 59 2.97 4.05 -11.84
CA THR A 59 1.55 4.33 -12.08
C THR A 59 0.83 3.12 -12.68
N ILE A 60 1.46 2.41 -13.63
CA ILE A 60 0.87 1.21 -14.25
C ILE A 60 0.48 0.14 -13.22
N PRO A 61 1.39 -0.35 -12.36
CA PRO A 61 1.01 -1.33 -11.33
C PRO A 61 0.01 -0.75 -10.34
N GLY A 62 0.13 0.55 -9.99
CA GLY A 62 -0.82 1.22 -9.11
C GLY A 62 -2.25 1.24 -9.67
N LEU A 63 -2.40 1.47 -10.98
CA LEU A 63 -3.70 1.39 -11.66
C LEU A 63 -4.23 -0.03 -11.68
N VAL A 64 -3.39 -1.02 -12.01
CA VAL A 64 -3.77 -2.44 -12.02
C VAL A 64 -4.25 -2.88 -10.64
N VAL A 65 -3.50 -2.55 -9.58
CA VAL A 65 -3.88 -2.84 -8.18
C VAL A 65 -5.16 -2.11 -7.79
N SER A 66 -5.31 -0.82 -8.14
CA SER A 66 -6.51 -0.04 -7.83
C SER A 66 -7.77 -0.63 -8.47
N LEU A 67 -7.66 -1.09 -9.72
CA LEU A 67 -8.73 -1.80 -10.43
C LEU A 67 -9.02 -3.16 -9.79
N GLY A 68 -7.99 -3.88 -9.32
CA GLY A 68 -8.18 -5.15 -8.62
C GLY A 68 -8.83 -5.01 -7.25
N ASN A 69 -8.51 -3.97 -6.49
CA ASN A 69 -9.03 -3.80 -5.14
C ASN A 69 -10.56 -3.68 -5.17
N MET A 70 -11.15 -2.92 -6.10
CA MET A 70 -12.59 -2.91 -6.43
C MET A 70 -13.59 -2.93 -5.24
N GLY A 71 -13.16 -2.51 -4.04
CA GLY A 71 -13.95 -2.55 -2.80
C GLY A 71 -13.95 -3.88 -2.04
N PHE A 72 -13.15 -4.88 -2.46
CA PHE A 72 -13.01 -6.17 -1.77
C PHE A 72 -12.54 -6.00 -0.31
N GLY A 73 -11.58 -5.10 -0.09
CA GLY A 73 -11.10 -4.74 1.24
C GLY A 73 -12.20 -4.27 2.19
N LEU A 74 -13.04 -3.32 1.73
CA LEU A 74 -14.19 -2.80 2.48
C LEU A 74 -15.25 -3.88 2.74
N GLY A 75 -15.46 -4.79 1.79
CA GLY A 75 -16.36 -5.94 1.94
C GLY A 75 -15.96 -6.85 3.11
N ASN A 76 -14.67 -7.18 3.22
CA ASN A 76 -14.14 -8.00 4.31
C ASN A 76 -14.32 -7.31 5.66
N VAL A 77 -14.02 -6.01 5.75
CA VAL A 77 -14.22 -5.21 6.97
C VAL A 77 -15.68 -5.23 7.40
N PHE A 78 -16.62 -5.04 6.47
CA PHE A 78 -18.05 -5.04 6.76
C PHE A 78 -18.56 -6.40 7.25
N LEU A 79 -18.13 -7.50 6.61
CA LEU A 79 -18.51 -8.86 6.98
C LEU A 79 -18.03 -9.23 8.40
N ILE A 80 -16.80 -8.86 8.74
CA ILE A 80 -16.22 -9.08 10.07
C ILE A 80 -16.88 -8.19 11.12
N ALA A 81 -17.09 -6.90 10.83
CA ALA A 81 -17.71 -5.95 11.75
C ALA A 81 -19.13 -6.37 12.15
N LYS A 82 -19.88 -6.98 11.22
CA LYS A 82 -21.22 -7.52 11.47
C LYS A 82 -21.23 -8.91 12.13
N ARG A 83 -20.05 -9.45 12.51
CA ARG A 83 -19.84 -10.81 13.07
C ARG A 83 -20.50 -11.92 12.24
N LYS A 84 -20.61 -11.73 10.93
CA LYS A 84 -21.28 -12.70 10.05
C LYS A 84 -20.42 -13.93 9.74
N CYS A 85 -19.11 -13.82 9.89
CA CYS A 85 -18.15 -14.88 9.58
C CYS A 85 -17.06 -14.96 10.65
N ASP A 86 -16.52 -16.16 10.83
CA ASP A 86 -15.36 -16.39 11.69
C ASP A 86 -14.10 -15.77 11.05
N LEU A 87 -13.24 -15.18 11.88
CA LEU A 87 -12.03 -14.49 11.44
C LEU A 87 -11.13 -15.43 10.64
N ARG A 88 -11.00 -16.70 11.05
CA ARG A 88 -10.17 -17.69 10.37
C ARG A 88 -10.65 -17.98 8.95
N ALA A 89 -11.97 -18.02 8.74
CA ALA A 89 -12.57 -18.22 7.43
C ALA A 89 -12.35 -17.00 6.52
N VAL A 90 -12.48 -15.78 7.06
CA VAL A 90 -12.25 -14.55 6.29
C VAL A 90 -10.77 -14.38 5.92
N THR A 91 -9.84 -14.69 6.83
CA THR A 91 -8.40 -14.67 6.53
C THR A 91 -8.06 -15.66 5.43
N GLY A 92 -8.57 -16.90 5.50
CA GLY A 92 -8.34 -17.92 4.47
C GLY A 92 -8.90 -17.49 3.10
N ASN A 93 -10.13 -16.96 3.08
CA ASN A 93 -10.72 -16.43 1.86
C ASN A 93 -9.92 -15.25 1.30
N THR A 94 -9.47 -14.34 2.17
CA THR A 94 -8.66 -13.19 1.77
C THR A 94 -7.36 -13.66 1.12
N LEU A 95 -6.65 -14.63 1.70
CA LEU A 95 -5.43 -15.18 1.11
C LEU A 95 -5.68 -15.81 -0.26
N VAL A 96 -6.72 -16.62 -0.40
CA VAL A 96 -7.08 -17.25 -1.69
C VAL A 96 -7.41 -16.19 -2.73
N VAL A 97 -8.20 -15.18 -2.37
CA VAL A 97 -8.53 -14.08 -3.28
C VAL A 97 -7.29 -13.27 -3.63
N THR A 98 -6.44 -12.91 -2.67
CA THR A 98 -5.16 -12.23 -2.95
C THR A 98 -4.30 -13.02 -3.91
N SER A 99 -4.20 -14.34 -3.75
CA SER A 99 -3.41 -15.19 -4.64
C SER A 99 -3.98 -15.22 -6.05
N ILE A 100 -5.28 -15.52 -6.20
CA ILE A 100 -5.93 -15.60 -7.51
C ILE A 100 -5.92 -14.24 -8.21
N LEU A 101 -6.37 -13.21 -7.51
CA LEU A 101 -6.45 -11.85 -8.04
C LEU A 101 -5.06 -11.31 -8.33
N GLY A 102 -4.08 -11.54 -7.46
CA GLY A 102 -2.69 -11.17 -7.67
C GLY A 102 -2.12 -11.82 -8.93
N THR A 103 -2.33 -13.12 -9.14
CA THR A 103 -1.90 -13.79 -10.38
C THR A 103 -2.60 -13.22 -11.62
N VAL A 104 -3.92 -13.01 -11.57
CA VAL A 104 -4.69 -12.45 -12.68
C VAL A 104 -4.22 -11.03 -13.02
N LEU A 105 -4.02 -10.19 -12.02
CA LEU A 105 -3.56 -8.82 -12.21
C LEU A 105 -2.10 -8.75 -12.68
N THR A 106 -1.22 -9.61 -12.18
CA THR A 106 0.15 -9.72 -12.68
C THR A 106 0.15 -10.15 -14.14
N LEU A 107 -0.68 -11.12 -14.54
CA LEU A 107 -0.80 -11.53 -15.93
C LEU A 107 -1.38 -10.41 -16.82
N ALA A 108 -2.42 -9.72 -16.35
CA ALA A 108 -3.01 -8.58 -17.05
C ALA A 108 -1.99 -7.44 -17.23
N GLY A 109 -1.23 -7.12 -16.17
CA GLY A 109 -0.15 -6.14 -16.22
C GLY A 109 0.95 -6.53 -17.21
N TYR A 110 1.34 -7.81 -17.24
CA TYR A 110 2.30 -8.33 -18.20
C TYR A 110 1.81 -8.19 -19.65
N LEU A 111 0.57 -8.59 -19.93
CA LEU A 111 -0.03 -8.46 -21.26
C LEU A 111 -0.14 -6.99 -21.70
N LEU A 112 -0.49 -6.10 -20.77
CA LEU A 112 -0.59 -4.67 -21.02
C LEU A 112 0.78 -4.06 -21.37
N LEU A 113 1.82 -4.43 -20.62
CA LEU A 113 3.20 -3.98 -20.87
C LEU A 113 3.80 -4.61 -22.13
N SER A 114 3.38 -5.82 -22.49
CA SER A 114 3.80 -6.48 -23.74
C SER A 114 3.14 -5.87 -24.99
N TYR A 115 2.05 -5.10 -24.83
CA TYR A 115 1.37 -4.44 -25.94
C TYR A 115 2.10 -3.14 -26.29
N GLY A 116 3.11 -3.26 -27.16
CA GLY A 116 4.09 -2.20 -27.46
C GLY A 116 3.51 -0.86 -27.92
N ASP A 117 2.28 -0.82 -28.43
CA ASP A 117 1.63 0.41 -28.88
C ASP A 117 1.17 1.33 -27.74
N ILE A 118 0.96 0.79 -26.53
CA ILE A 118 0.55 1.56 -25.35
C ILE A 118 1.76 2.32 -24.77
N LEU A 119 2.95 1.75 -24.91
CA LEU A 119 4.20 2.27 -24.38
C LEU A 119 5.02 2.94 -25.48
N LYS A 120 4.49 4.04 -26.04
CA LYS A 120 5.29 4.94 -26.87
C LYS A 120 6.31 5.70 -25.99
N GLY A 121 7.42 5.06 -25.64
CA GLY A 121 8.47 5.59 -24.75
C GLY A 121 9.70 4.67 -24.66
N ASP A 122 10.66 4.99 -23.77
CA ASP A 122 11.93 4.27 -23.54
C ASP A 122 11.71 2.79 -23.16
N THR A 123 11.51 1.95 -24.17
CA THR A 123 11.05 0.57 -24.05
C THR A 123 12.07 -0.30 -23.31
N GLU A 124 13.36 0.03 -23.43
CA GLU A 124 14.48 -0.68 -22.81
C GLU A 124 14.43 -0.61 -21.27
N ILE A 125 14.21 0.59 -20.73
CA ILE A 125 14.08 0.81 -19.27
C ILE A 125 12.86 0.07 -18.73
N ILE A 126 11.76 0.09 -19.49
CA ILE A 126 10.51 -0.55 -19.06
C ILE A 126 10.69 -2.06 -19.00
N HIS A 127 11.31 -2.68 -20.01
CA HIS A 127 11.58 -4.11 -20.02
C HIS A 127 12.48 -4.55 -18.85
N GLN A 128 13.49 -3.74 -18.49
CA GLN A 128 14.39 -4.04 -17.36
C GLN A 128 13.65 -4.14 -16.02
N PHE A 129 12.69 -3.24 -15.77
CA PHE A 129 11.95 -3.18 -14.49
C PHE A 129 10.60 -3.89 -14.50
N THR A 130 10.16 -4.41 -15.65
CA THR A 130 8.86 -5.09 -15.79
C THR A 130 8.69 -6.23 -14.78
N PHE A 131 9.70 -7.10 -14.64
CA PHE A 131 9.63 -8.21 -13.69
C PHE A 131 9.49 -7.72 -12.25
N LEU A 132 10.30 -6.73 -11.85
CA LEU A 132 10.27 -6.16 -10.50
C LEU A 132 8.89 -5.57 -10.16
N VAL A 133 8.35 -4.78 -11.09
CA VAL A 133 7.05 -4.12 -10.94
C VAL A 133 5.91 -5.14 -10.87
N LEU A 134 5.93 -6.17 -11.71
CA LEU A 134 4.93 -7.23 -11.74
C LEU A 134 4.95 -8.11 -10.49
N CYS A 135 6.15 -8.38 -9.96
CA CYS A 135 6.32 -9.07 -8.70
C CYS A 135 5.77 -8.26 -7.53
N ALA A 136 5.84 -6.93 -7.56
CA ALA A 136 5.32 -6.08 -6.48
C ALA A 136 3.78 -6.18 -6.32
N ILE A 137 3.03 -6.33 -7.42
CA ILE A 137 1.54 -6.35 -7.43
C ILE A 137 0.92 -7.28 -6.37
N PRO A 138 1.26 -8.60 -6.30
CA PRO A 138 0.68 -9.50 -5.30
C PRO A 138 1.04 -9.10 -3.86
N PHE A 139 2.23 -8.55 -3.62
CA PHE A 139 2.63 -8.07 -2.30
C PHE A 139 1.86 -6.82 -1.89
N VAL A 140 1.61 -5.89 -2.82
CA VAL A 140 0.79 -4.70 -2.55
C VAL A 140 -0.63 -5.11 -2.20
N LEU A 141 -1.26 -6.02 -2.96
CA LEU A 141 -2.59 -6.52 -2.64
C LEU A 141 -2.64 -7.23 -1.28
N LEU A 142 -1.61 -8.02 -0.96
CA LEU A 142 -1.50 -8.69 0.33
C LEU A 142 -1.41 -7.68 1.48
N TYR A 143 -0.63 -6.62 1.29
CA TYR A 143 -0.52 -5.53 2.25
C TYR A 143 -1.85 -4.78 2.43
N GLU A 144 -2.55 -4.45 1.34
CA GLU A 144 -3.84 -3.75 1.40
C GLU A 144 -4.91 -4.59 2.10
N PHE A 145 -5.18 -5.80 1.59
CA PHE A 145 -6.21 -6.66 2.16
C PHE A 145 -5.86 -7.14 3.58
N GLY A 146 -4.57 -7.37 3.87
CA GLY A 146 -4.09 -7.67 5.20
C GLY A 146 -4.31 -6.50 6.17
N SER A 147 -4.02 -5.27 5.73
CA SER A 147 -4.26 -4.06 6.52
C SER A 147 -5.75 -3.88 6.81
N ASP A 148 -6.62 -4.10 5.83
CA ASP A 148 -8.07 -4.04 5.99
C ASP A 148 -8.57 -5.07 7.02
N LEU A 149 -8.02 -6.29 6.99
CA LEU A 149 -8.33 -7.34 7.97
C LEU A 149 -7.89 -6.95 9.40
N LEU A 150 -6.71 -6.34 9.54
CA LEU A 150 -6.22 -5.84 10.83
C LEU A 150 -7.07 -4.67 11.34
N ILE A 151 -7.52 -3.78 10.46
CA ILE A 151 -8.47 -2.71 10.80
C ILE A 151 -9.79 -3.31 11.29
N ALA A 152 -10.31 -4.34 10.59
CA ALA A 152 -11.55 -5.02 10.95
C ALA A 152 -11.49 -5.68 12.35
N THR A 153 -10.30 -6.13 12.77
CA THR A 153 -10.04 -6.72 14.09
C THR A 153 -9.65 -5.69 15.16
N LYS A 154 -9.74 -4.39 14.86
CA LYS A 154 -9.35 -3.25 15.72
C LYS A 154 -7.87 -3.21 16.09
N GLN A 155 -7.00 -3.87 15.32
CA GLN A 155 -5.55 -3.84 15.52
C GLN A 155 -4.88 -2.66 14.80
N ILE A 156 -5.45 -1.46 14.95
CA ILE A 156 -5.08 -0.27 14.19
C ILE A 156 -3.64 0.19 14.49
N ASN A 157 -3.13 -0.07 15.71
CA ASN A 157 -1.75 0.26 16.07
C ASN A 157 -0.72 -0.47 15.19
N TYR A 158 -0.96 -1.73 14.86
CA TYR A 158 -0.07 -2.49 13.97
C TYR A 158 -0.11 -1.95 12.54
N VAL A 159 -1.29 -1.58 12.05
CA VAL A 159 -1.47 -0.97 10.72
C VAL A 159 -0.79 0.39 10.65
N ASN A 160 -0.90 1.20 11.70
CA ASN A 160 -0.23 2.49 11.81
C ASN A 160 1.29 2.34 11.84
N PHE A 161 1.81 1.37 12.60
CA PHE A 161 3.24 1.08 12.67
C PHE A 161 3.80 0.57 11.33
N LEU A 162 3.14 -0.42 10.73
CA LEU A 162 3.52 -0.93 9.40
C LEU A 162 3.47 0.17 8.35
N GLY A 163 2.40 0.97 8.34
CA GLY A 163 2.27 2.10 7.40
C GLY A 163 3.37 3.15 7.58
N LEU A 164 3.86 3.37 8.80
CA LEU A 164 4.99 4.27 9.05
C LEU A 164 6.30 3.69 8.50
N ILE A 165 6.56 2.39 8.72
CA ILE A 165 7.71 1.68 8.16
C ILE A 165 7.67 1.75 6.63
N PHE A 166 6.58 1.33 6.00
CA PHE A 166 6.45 1.31 4.54
C PHE A 166 6.48 2.71 3.91
N SER A 167 6.11 3.76 4.65
CA SER A 167 6.24 5.15 4.15
C SER A 167 7.68 5.67 4.27
N GLY A 168 8.42 5.30 5.32
CA GLY A 168 9.77 5.83 5.58
C GLY A 168 10.91 5.01 4.97
N LEU A 169 10.75 3.69 4.89
CA LEU A 169 11.76 2.75 4.43
C LEU A 169 12.23 3.03 2.99
N PRO A 170 11.36 3.33 2.01
CA PRO A 170 11.80 3.69 0.66
C PRO A 170 12.73 4.90 0.61
N VAL A 171 12.53 5.89 1.50
CA VAL A 171 13.39 7.10 1.55
C VAL A 171 14.77 6.76 2.08
N ILE A 172 14.85 5.89 3.07
CA ILE A 172 16.13 5.47 3.62
C ILE A 172 16.88 4.62 2.59
N LEU A 173 16.17 3.69 1.92
CA LEU A 173 16.76 2.81 0.91
C LEU A 173 17.25 3.57 -0.32
N ILE A 174 16.50 4.55 -0.84
CA ILE A 174 16.96 5.32 -2.00
C ILE A 174 18.23 6.09 -1.69
N ILE A 175 18.37 6.64 -0.47
CA ILE A 175 19.59 7.34 -0.06
C ILE A 175 20.76 6.35 -0.01
N ILE A 176 20.57 5.18 0.62
CA ILE A 176 21.62 4.16 0.73
C ILE A 176 22.03 3.63 -0.66
N PHE A 177 21.08 3.29 -1.52
CA PHE A 177 21.38 2.79 -2.86
C PHE A 177 21.97 3.85 -3.77
N TRP A 178 21.59 5.11 -3.62
CA TRP A 178 22.20 6.21 -4.36
C TRP A 178 23.69 6.35 -4.01
N PHE A 179 24.05 6.22 -2.72
CA PHE A 179 25.46 6.21 -2.30
C PHE A 179 26.25 5.02 -2.85
N TYR A 180 25.60 3.87 -3.11
CA TYR A 180 26.27 2.65 -3.55
C TYR A 180 26.36 2.50 -5.07
N THR A 181 25.30 2.87 -5.80
CA THR A 181 25.17 2.58 -7.24
C THR A 181 25.47 3.78 -8.13
N GLY A 182 25.34 5.01 -7.64
CA GLY A 182 25.48 6.24 -8.45
C GLY A 182 24.37 6.47 -9.48
N GLU A 183 23.55 5.45 -9.79
CA GLU A 183 22.41 5.54 -10.69
C GLU A 183 21.10 5.76 -9.92
N ALA A 184 20.54 6.96 -10.06
CA ALA A 184 19.34 7.37 -9.35
C ALA A 184 18.09 6.54 -9.70
N LEU A 185 17.96 6.08 -10.94
CA LEU A 185 16.79 5.34 -11.41
C LEU A 185 16.73 3.92 -10.81
N ASN A 186 17.83 3.17 -10.85
CA ASN A 186 17.91 1.83 -10.28
C ASN A 186 17.69 1.89 -8.75
N SER A 187 18.32 2.86 -8.10
CA SER A 187 18.14 3.11 -6.66
C SER A 187 16.68 3.37 -6.31
N ALA A 188 15.98 4.19 -7.10
CA ALA A 188 14.58 4.50 -6.88
C ALA A 188 13.67 3.29 -7.10
N MET A 189 13.96 2.46 -8.09
CA MET A 189 13.14 1.29 -8.38
C MET A 189 13.31 0.19 -7.32
N TYR A 190 14.53 -0.08 -6.87
CA TYR A 190 14.78 -1.02 -5.77
C TYR A 190 14.27 -0.52 -4.43
N ALA A 191 14.23 0.79 -4.21
CA ALA A 191 13.63 1.35 -3.01
C ALA A 191 12.09 1.34 -3.02
N TRP A 192 11.48 1.31 -4.21
CA TRP A 192 10.02 1.33 -4.38
C TRP A 192 9.38 -0.05 -4.31
N ALA A 193 10.01 -1.07 -4.92
CA ALA A 193 9.51 -2.44 -4.98
C ALA A 193 9.61 -3.17 -3.64
#